data_AF-A0A967D8D1-F1
#
_entry.id   AF-A0A967D8D1-F1
#
_cell.length_a   1.000
_cell.length_b   1.000
_cell.length_c   1.000
_cell.angle_alpha   90.00
_cell.angle_beta   90.00
_cell.angle_gamma   90.00
#
_symmetry.space_group_name_H-M   'P 1'
#
loop_
_entity.id
_entity.type
_entity.pdbx_description
1 polymer ?
#
loop_
_entity_poly.entity_id
_entity_poly.type
_entity_poly.pdbx_seq_one_letter_code
_entity_poly.pdbx_strand_id
1 'polypeptide(L)'
;MHIGTVVGVGGFIGAIMVFASPRRFGRITAFFDIEGNKEHYAYQVWQGMLSIANGGLTGSGIGGSRSKLGYLPLAHSDFIFAIIADELGLIGVITVLGGFTLLTILGMQTALRAPDRFGMLVSAGVTSWIAIQAIINVGGVAGVLPVTGLTLPFFSHGGTSLLSCLVGIGLLLNISRRPVKS
;
A
#
# COMPACT_ATOMS: atom_id res chain seq x y z
N MET A 1 -5.42 -28.91 3.08
CA MET A 1 -4.06 -29.16 2.55
C MET A 1 -3.71 -28.27 1.34
N HIS A 2 -4.65 -27.95 0.43
CA HIS A 2 -4.35 -27.16 -0.78
C HIS A 2 -3.96 -25.68 -0.55
N ILE A 3 -4.54 -24.99 0.45
CA ILE A 3 -4.21 -23.58 0.72
C ILE A 3 -2.77 -23.45 1.24
N GLY A 4 -2.37 -24.33 2.16
CA GLY A 4 -1.01 -24.36 2.70
C GLY A 4 0.05 -24.68 1.64
N THR A 5 -0.26 -25.57 0.70
CA THR A 5 0.64 -25.87 -0.42
C THR A 5 0.75 -24.70 -1.40
N VAL A 6 -0.34 -23.99 -1.69
CA VAL A 6 -0.31 -22.82 -2.59
C VAL A 6 0.50 -21.68 -1.96
N VAL A 7 0.29 -21.41 -0.67
CA VAL A 7 1.07 -20.41 0.08
C VAL A 7 2.54 -20.81 0.15
N GLY A 8 2.84 -22.09 0.43
CA GLY A 8 4.20 -22.61 0.52
C GLY A 8 4.95 -22.54 -0.81
N VAL A 9 4.32 -22.99 -1.90
CA VAL A 9 4.91 -22.95 -3.26
C VAL A 9 5.08 -21.50 -3.74
N GLY A 10 4.08 -20.65 -3.52
CA GLY A 10 4.16 -19.23 -3.86
C GLY A 10 5.27 -18.50 -3.09
N GLY A 11 5.39 -18.77 -1.80
CA GLY A 11 6.47 -18.24 -0.95
C GLY A 11 7.85 -18.71 -1.39
N PHE A 12 7.98 -19.99 -1.75
CA PHE A 12 9.23 -20.59 -2.21
C PHE A 12 9.69 -20.00 -3.55
N ILE A 13 8.80 -19.87 -4.53
CA ILE A 13 9.09 -19.24 -5.82
C ILE A 13 9.46 -17.76 -5.61
N GLY A 14 8.73 -17.06 -4.75
CA GLY A 14 9.03 -15.68 -4.38
C GLY A 14 10.43 -15.52 -3.79
N ALA A 15 10.84 -16.41 -2.89
CA ALA A 15 12.18 -16.41 -2.30
C ALA A 15 13.27 -16.61 -3.37
N ILE A 16 13.12 -17.59 -4.26
CA ILE A 16 14.08 -17.83 -5.35
C ILE A 16 14.24 -16.58 -6.23
N MET A 17 13.13 -15.94 -6.59
CA MET A 17 13.13 -14.73 -7.43
C MET A 17 13.78 -13.50 -6.77
N VAL A 18 13.85 -13.48 -5.44
CA VAL A 18 14.55 -12.45 -4.68
C VAL A 18 16.05 -12.73 -4.67
N PHE A 19 16.47 -13.97 -4.36
CA PHE A 19 17.89 -14.35 -4.34
C PHE A 19 18.52 -14.36 -5.74
N ALA A 20 17.74 -14.62 -6.79
CA ALA A 20 18.21 -14.62 -8.18
C ALA A 20 18.51 -13.22 -8.73
N SER A 21 18.03 -12.15 -8.11
CA SER A 21 18.23 -10.78 -8.58
C SER A 21 19.09 -9.98 -7.60
N PRO A 22 20.37 -9.69 -7.94
CA PRO A 22 21.26 -8.90 -7.09
C PRO A 22 20.66 -7.55 -6.67
N ARG A 23 19.85 -6.94 -7.55
CA ARG A 23 19.18 -5.66 -7.29
C ARG A 23 18.03 -5.79 -6.29
N ARG A 24 17.26 -6.88 -6.30
CA ARG A 24 16.17 -7.10 -5.32
C ARG A 24 16.73 -7.46 -3.94
N PHE A 25 17.74 -8.33 -3.92
CA PHE A 25 18.46 -8.67 -2.71
C PHE A 25 19.13 -7.43 -2.09
N GLY A 26 19.77 -6.59 -2.91
CA GLY A 26 20.36 -5.31 -2.48
C GLY A 26 19.39 -4.35 -1.81
N ARG A 27 18.10 -4.33 -2.22
CA ARG A 27 17.06 -3.51 -1.55
C ARG A 27 16.67 -4.06 -0.17
N ILE A 28 16.70 -5.37 0.01
CA ILE A 28 16.41 -6.02 1.30
C ILE A 28 17.57 -5.79 2.26
N THR A 29 18.82 -5.92 1.80
CA THR A 29 19.98 -5.64 2.65
C THR A 29 20.08 -4.16 2.99
N ALA A 30 19.79 -3.28 2.03
CA ALA A 30 19.79 -1.83 2.24
C ALA A 30 18.64 -1.34 3.14
N PHE A 31 17.60 -2.16 3.38
CA PHE A 31 16.58 -1.86 4.38
C PHE A 31 17.12 -1.92 5.82
N PHE A 32 18.11 -2.79 6.09
CA PHE A 32 18.72 -2.87 7.43
C PHE A 32 19.69 -1.72 7.72
N ASP A 33 20.20 -1.05 6.67
CA ASP A 33 21.05 0.14 6.78
C ASP A 33 20.67 1.14 5.68
N ILE A 34 19.54 1.82 5.90
CA ILE A 34 18.97 2.78 4.95
C ILE A 34 19.91 3.99 4.82
N GLU A 35 20.45 4.50 5.94
CA GLU A 35 21.29 5.68 5.97
C GLU A 35 22.63 5.44 5.26
N GLY A 36 23.28 4.30 5.50
CA GLY A 36 24.50 3.91 4.79
C GLY A 36 24.30 3.68 3.30
N ASN A 37 23.07 3.37 2.86
CA ASN A 37 22.73 3.11 1.46
C ASN A 37 21.93 4.24 0.79
N LYS A 38 21.93 5.45 1.38
CA LYS A 38 21.12 6.60 0.92
C LYS A 38 21.40 7.05 -0.52
N GLU A 39 22.57 6.74 -1.09
CA GLU A 39 22.93 7.07 -2.48
C GLU A 39 22.80 5.88 -3.46
N HIS A 40 22.43 4.70 -2.95
CA HIS A 40 22.36 3.45 -3.71
C HIS A 40 20.97 2.82 -3.65
N TYR A 41 20.86 1.59 -3.13
CA TYR A 41 19.62 0.81 -3.15
C TYR A 41 18.51 1.37 -2.24
N ALA A 42 18.86 2.18 -1.25
CA ALA A 42 17.91 2.83 -0.35
C ALA A 42 17.56 4.28 -0.75
N TYR A 43 18.13 4.82 -1.83
CA TYR A 43 17.90 6.21 -2.25
C TYR A 43 16.42 6.59 -2.33
N GLN A 44 15.61 5.74 -2.99
CA GLN A 44 14.18 6.00 -3.14
C GLN A 44 13.44 6.05 -1.79
N VAL A 45 13.77 5.14 -0.88
CA VAL A 45 13.21 5.09 0.48
C VAL A 45 13.62 6.32 1.28
N TRP A 46 14.91 6.63 1.27
CA TRP A 46 15.48 7.75 1.98
C TRP A 46 14.84 9.08 1.56
N GLN A 47 14.69 9.31 0.26
CA GLN A 47 14.00 10.49 -0.26
C GLN A 47 12.52 10.52 0.17
N GLY A 48 11.82 9.38 0.16
CA GLY A 48 10.44 9.30 0.66
C GLY A 48 10.32 9.65 2.15
N MET A 49 11.24 9.15 2.98
CA MET A 49 11.30 9.49 4.40
C MET A 49 11.57 10.97 4.64
N LEU A 50 12.48 11.57 3.86
CA LEU A 50 12.74 13.01 3.91
C LEU A 50 11.50 13.83 3.52
N SER A 51 10.77 13.44 2.48
CA SER A 51 9.52 14.10 2.09
C SER A 51 8.46 14.02 3.19
N ILE A 52 8.32 12.86 3.85
CA ILE A 52 7.43 12.74 5.02
C ILE A 52 7.88 13.67 6.15
N ALA A 53 9.18 13.72 6.43
CA ALA A 53 9.74 14.57 7.49
C ALA A 53 9.54 16.07 7.21
N ASN A 54 9.62 16.49 5.94
CA ASN A 54 9.44 17.88 5.53
C ASN A 54 7.99 18.37 5.66
N GLY A 55 7.01 17.47 5.57
CA GLY A 55 5.59 17.83 5.62
C GLY A 55 5.11 18.48 6.91
N GLY A 56 5.75 18.22 8.05
CA GLY A 56 5.35 18.80 9.34
C GLY A 56 3.85 18.61 9.65
N LEU A 57 3.22 19.59 10.30
CA LEU A 57 1.80 19.51 10.68
C LEU A 57 0.84 19.85 9.53
N THR A 58 1.16 20.88 8.75
CA THR A 58 0.25 21.47 7.74
C THR A 58 0.66 21.22 6.30
N GLY A 59 1.85 20.65 6.07
CA GLY A 59 2.40 20.46 4.74
C GLY A 59 2.99 21.72 4.13
N SER A 60 3.63 21.55 2.97
CA SER A 60 4.15 22.62 2.13
C SER A 60 3.06 23.33 1.30
N GLY A 61 1.82 22.82 1.32
CA GLY A 61 0.73 23.24 0.44
C GLY A 61 0.64 22.41 -0.84
N ILE A 62 -0.58 22.31 -1.39
CA ILE A 62 -0.87 21.54 -2.61
C ILE A 62 -0.02 22.07 -3.76
N GLY A 63 0.71 21.18 -4.42
CA GLY A 63 1.62 21.57 -5.50
C GLY A 63 2.99 22.07 -5.05
N GLY A 64 3.22 22.26 -3.75
CA GLY A 64 4.47 22.77 -3.18
C GLY A 64 5.56 21.71 -2.95
N SER A 65 5.26 20.42 -3.19
CA SER A 65 6.21 19.35 -2.87
C SER A 65 7.48 19.46 -3.71
N ARG A 66 8.62 19.50 -3.01
CA ARG A 66 9.96 19.47 -3.65
C ARG A 66 10.25 18.14 -4.33
N SER A 67 9.51 17.09 -3.97
CA SER A 67 9.56 15.77 -4.62
C SER A 67 9.20 15.83 -6.11
N LYS A 68 8.41 16.83 -6.54
CA LYS A 68 8.06 17.06 -7.96
C LYS A 68 9.24 17.59 -8.80
N LEU A 69 10.30 18.08 -8.16
CA LEU A 69 11.51 18.57 -8.85
C LEU A 69 12.43 17.43 -9.35
N GLY A 70 11.99 16.17 -9.27
CA GLY A 70 12.70 15.02 -9.81
C GLY A 70 13.60 14.27 -8.82
N TYR A 71 13.67 14.72 -7.56
CA TYR A 71 14.51 14.08 -6.54
C TYR A 71 13.97 12.72 -6.06
N LEU A 72 12.66 12.49 -6.16
CA LEU A 72 12.01 11.24 -5.75
C LEU A 72 11.59 10.41 -6.98
N PRO A 73 12.28 9.30 -7.30
CA PRO A 73 11.89 8.43 -8.39
C PRO A 73 10.53 7.79 -8.13
N LEU A 74 9.69 7.71 -9.17
CA LEU A 74 8.36 7.09 -9.11
C LEU A 74 7.42 7.70 -8.04
N ALA A 75 7.63 8.97 -7.69
CA ALA A 75 6.81 9.69 -6.70
C ALA A 75 5.31 9.68 -7.01
N HIS A 76 4.92 9.50 -8.27
CA HIS A 76 3.52 9.43 -8.71
C HIS A 76 2.88 8.02 -8.58
N SER A 77 3.67 6.98 -8.32
CA SER A 77 3.18 5.60 -8.30
C SER A 77 3.28 4.98 -6.90
N ASP A 78 4.41 4.37 -6.57
CA ASP A 78 4.65 3.67 -5.31
C ASP A 78 4.97 4.62 -4.16
N PHE A 79 5.40 5.86 -4.43
CA PHE A 79 5.75 6.88 -3.42
C PHE A 79 4.76 8.05 -3.33
N ILE A 80 3.54 7.91 -3.87
CA ILE A 80 2.52 8.97 -3.82
C ILE A 80 2.17 9.38 -2.37
N PHE A 81 2.27 8.44 -1.43
CA PHE A 81 2.08 8.73 0.00
C PHE A 81 3.10 9.75 0.53
N ALA A 82 4.35 9.71 0.08
CA ALA A 82 5.37 10.68 0.49
C ALA A 82 5.06 12.09 -0.02
N ILE A 83 4.50 12.22 -1.23
CA ILE A 83 4.00 13.51 -1.74
C ILE A 83 2.84 14.00 -0.89
N ILE A 84 1.87 13.13 -0.58
CA ILE A 84 0.72 13.51 0.24
C ILE A 84 1.18 13.99 1.62
N ALA A 85 2.15 13.29 2.22
CA ALA A 85 2.72 13.69 3.50
C ALA A 85 3.45 15.04 3.42
N ASP A 86 4.21 15.29 2.36
CA ASP A 86 4.93 16.56 2.14
C ASP A 86 3.94 17.73 1.92
N GLU A 87 2.92 17.55 1.07
CA GLU A 87 2.00 18.62 0.67
C GLU A 87 0.93 18.95 1.72
N LEU A 88 0.42 17.94 2.41
CA LEU A 88 -0.70 18.06 3.35
C LEU A 88 -0.29 17.83 4.82
N GLY A 89 0.97 17.47 5.07
CA GLY A 89 1.50 17.23 6.40
C GLY A 89 0.77 16.10 7.14
N LEU A 90 0.77 16.21 8.46
CA LEU A 90 0.10 15.27 9.36
C LEU A 90 -1.40 15.11 9.05
N ILE A 91 -2.08 16.20 8.65
CA ILE A 91 -3.51 16.17 8.33
C ILE A 91 -3.80 15.24 7.14
N GLY A 92 -2.99 15.33 6.08
CA GLY A 92 -3.09 14.45 4.93
C GLY A 92 -2.84 12.99 5.28
N VAL A 93 -1.79 12.74 6.06
CA VAL A 93 -1.44 11.39 6.54
C VAL A 93 -2.60 10.77 7.34
N ILE A 94 -3.12 11.49 8.32
CA ILE A 94 -4.27 11.02 9.14
C ILE A 94 -5.49 10.78 8.26
N THR A 95 -5.75 11.65 7.30
CA THR A 95 -6.91 11.50 6.39
C THR A 95 -6.80 10.23 5.55
N VAL A 96 -5.63 9.96 4.96
CA VAL A 96 -5.40 8.76 4.14
C VAL A 96 -5.48 7.49 5.00
N LEU A 97 -4.76 7.45 6.12
CA LEU A 97 -4.77 6.29 7.02
C LEU A 97 -6.14 6.05 7.64
N GLY A 98 -6.83 7.12 8.03
CA GLY A 98 -8.21 7.09 8.52
C GLY A 98 -9.18 6.56 7.47
N GLY A 99 -9.03 6.99 6.21
CA GLY A 99 -9.82 6.47 5.08
C GLY A 99 -9.64 4.97 4.86
N PHE A 100 -8.40 4.48 4.85
CA PHE A 100 -8.13 3.03 4.75
C PHE A 100 -8.63 2.25 5.96
N THR A 101 -8.50 2.80 7.16
CA THR A 101 -9.00 2.19 8.40
C THR A 101 -10.52 2.07 8.34
N LEU A 102 -11.21 3.16 7.96
CA LEU A 102 -12.66 3.18 7.81
C LEU A 102 -13.12 2.18 6.74
N LEU A 103 -12.45 2.14 5.58
CA LEU A 103 -12.73 1.18 4.51
C LEU A 103 -12.58 -0.26 5.00
N THR A 104 -11.53 -0.54 5.78
CA THR A 104 -11.29 -1.86 6.36
C THR A 104 -12.39 -2.25 7.34
N ILE A 105 -12.78 -1.34 8.23
CA ILE A 105 -13.87 -1.57 9.20
C ILE A 105 -15.19 -1.83 8.46
N LEU A 106 -15.54 -0.98 7.51
CA LEU A 106 -16.80 -1.10 6.74
C LEU A 106 -16.81 -2.38 5.91
N GLY A 107 -15.72 -2.70 5.23
CA GLY A 107 -15.60 -3.92 4.43
C GLY A 107 -15.69 -5.20 5.28
N MET A 108 -15.08 -5.19 6.46
CA MET A 108 -15.20 -6.32 7.40
C MET A 108 -16.61 -6.44 7.98
N GLN A 109 -17.27 -5.32 8.27
CA GLN A 109 -18.69 -5.34 8.66
C GLN A 109 -19.57 -5.91 7.55
N THR A 110 -19.31 -5.58 6.28
CA THR A 110 -19.99 -6.19 5.13
C THR A 110 -19.79 -7.71 5.09
N ALA A 111 -18.56 -8.18 5.36
CA ALA A 111 -18.28 -9.62 5.41
C ALA A 111 -19.08 -10.32 6.51
N LEU A 112 -19.08 -9.76 7.73
CA LEU A 112 -19.81 -10.32 8.88
C LEU A 112 -21.34 -10.32 8.70
N ARG A 113 -21.86 -9.39 7.89
CA ARG A 113 -23.29 -9.28 7.57
C ARG A 113 -23.67 -9.96 6.26
N ALA A 114 -22.74 -10.67 5.61
CA ALA A 114 -23.04 -11.28 4.32
C ALA A 114 -24.09 -12.40 4.49
N PRO A 115 -25.07 -12.50 3.57
CA PRO A 115 -26.16 -13.48 3.67
C PRO A 115 -25.71 -14.92 3.41
N ASP A 116 -24.55 -15.11 2.80
CA ASP A 116 -24.00 -16.40 2.42
C ASP A 116 -22.49 -16.47 2.67
N ARG A 117 -21.97 -17.69 2.86
CA ARG A 117 -20.55 -17.92 3.16
C ARG A 117 -19.62 -17.45 2.04
N PHE A 118 -20.09 -17.50 0.78
CA PHE A 118 -19.29 -17.03 -0.34
C PHE A 118 -19.14 -15.51 -0.30
N GLY A 119 -20.24 -14.78 -0.09
CA GLY A 119 -20.22 -13.32 0.13
C GLY A 119 -19.33 -12.92 1.29
N MET A 120 -19.39 -13.65 2.41
CA MET A 120 -18.51 -13.40 3.57
C MET A 120 -17.03 -13.55 3.20
N LEU A 121 -16.65 -14.64 2.53
CA LEU A 121 -15.26 -14.90 2.15
C LEU A 121 -14.75 -13.90 1.11
N VAL A 122 -15.57 -13.55 0.12
CA VAL A 122 -15.21 -12.56 -0.91
C VAL A 122 -15.03 -11.18 -0.28
N SER A 123 -15.96 -10.73 0.57
CA SER A 123 -15.84 -9.45 1.24
C SER A 123 -14.60 -9.40 2.14
N ALA A 124 -14.40 -10.41 2.99
CA ALA A 124 -13.22 -10.48 3.85
C ALA A 124 -11.92 -10.50 3.04
N GLY A 125 -11.88 -11.26 1.94
CA GLY A 125 -10.72 -11.36 1.06
C GLY A 125 -10.38 -10.06 0.36
N VAL A 126 -11.36 -9.39 -0.26
CA VAL A 126 -11.16 -8.10 -0.95
C VAL A 126 -10.74 -7.02 0.04
N THR A 127 -11.39 -6.94 1.20
CA THR A 127 -11.04 -5.96 2.24
C THR A 127 -9.63 -6.19 2.77
N SER A 128 -9.28 -7.45 3.08
CA SER A 128 -7.93 -7.79 3.57
C SER A 128 -6.86 -7.51 2.53
N TRP A 129 -7.13 -7.79 1.25
CA TRP A 129 -6.20 -7.51 0.16
C TRP A 129 -5.89 -6.01 0.05
N ILE A 130 -6.91 -5.16 0.02
CA ILE A 130 -6.73 -3.70 -0.06
C ILE A 130 -5.98 -3.18 1.18
N ALA A 131 -6.34 -3.66 2.37
CA ALA A 131 -5.71 -3.24 3.62
C ALA A 131 -4.23 -3.64 3.69
N ILE A 132 -3.90 -4.89 3.35
CA ILE A 132 -2.51 -5.38 3.32
C ILE A 132 -1.69 -4.60 2.29
N GLN A 133 -2.24 -4.33 1.11
CA GLN A 133 -1.55 -3.55 0.08
C GLN A 133 -1.25 -2.12 0.57
N ALA A 134 -2.21 -1.46 1.24
CA ALA A 134 -2.00 -0.14 1.80
C ALA A 134 -0.93 -0.14 2.90
N ILE A 135 -0.96 -1.12 3.81
CA ILE A 135 0.04 -1.25 4.89
C ILE A 135 1.44 -1.47 4.31
N ILE A 136 1.59 -2.37 3.34
CA ILE A 136 2.90 -2.65 2.72
C ILE A 136 3.42 -1.42 1.98
N ASN A 137 2.57 -0.69 1.26
CA ASN A 137 2.97 0.54 0.57
C ASN A 137 3.42 1.62 1.57
N VAL A 138 2.56 1.98 2.53
CA VAL A 138 2.87 3.03 3.52
C VAL A 138 4.09 2.65 4.35
N GLY A 139 4.18 1.41 4.82
CA GLY A 139 5.34 0.91 5.57
C GLY A 139 6.62 0.95 4.75
N GLY A 140 6.56 0.64 3.46
CA GLY A 140 7.70 0.76 2.54
C GLY A 140 8.19 2.19 2.38
N VAL A 141 7.26 3.14 2.20
CA VAL A 141 7.58 4.56 2.02
C VAL A 141 8.10 5.19 3.33
N ALA A 142 7.59 4.76 4.48
CA ALA A 142 8.03 5.23 5.79
C ALA A 142 9.34 4.59 6.27
N GLY A 143 9.90 3.63 5.52
CA GLY A 143 11.12 2.91 5.92
C GLY A 143 10.90 1.89 7.04
N VAL A 144 9.66 1.50 7.31
CA VAL A 144 9.29 0.47 8.32
C VAL A 144 9.27 -0.94 7.73
N LEU A 145 9.04 -1.04 6.42
CA LEU A 145 9.07 -2.30 5.67
C LEU A 145 9.98 -2.17 4.44
N PRO A 146 10.50 -3.28 3.88
CA PRO A 146 11.25 -3.22 2.63
C PRO A 146 10.34 -2.77 1.48
N VAL A 147 10.86 -1.91 0.60
CA VAL A 147 10.06 -1.44 -0.55
C VAL A 147 9.84 -2.55 -1.56
N THR A 148 8.57 -2.84 -1.79
CA THR A 148 8.09 -3.87 -2.70
C THR A 148 7.70 -3.33 -4.08
N GLY A 149 7.58 -2.00 -4.23
CA GLY A 149 7.10 -1.36 -5.47
C GLY A 149 5.59 -1.50 -5.70
N LEU A 150 4.83 -1.88 -4.66
CA LEU A 150 3.37 -1.90 -4.72
C LEU A 150 2.82 -0.48 -4.74
N THR A 151 1.77 -0.29 -5.53
CA THR A 151 1.03 0.97 -5.63
C THR A 151 0.12 1.18 -4.41
N LEU A 152 -0.04 2.42 -3.96
CA LEU A 152 -1.05 2.77 -2.97
C LEU A 152 -2.44 2.63 -3.61
N PRO A 153 -3.35 1.80 -3.07
CA PRO A 153 -4.70 1.64 -3.63
C PRO A 153 -5.40 3.00 -3.74
N PHE A 154 -6.18 3.21 -4.81
CA PHE A 154 -6.94 4.45 -5.10
C PHE A 154 -6.14 5.73 -5.42
N PHE A 155 -4.89 5.88 -4.97
CA PHE A 155 -4.12 7.12 -5.13
C PHE A 155 -3.04 7.06 -6.22
N SER A 156 -2.47 5.88 -6.47
CA SER A 156 -1.32 5.71 -7.37
C SER A 156 -1.70 5.78 -8.86
N HIS A 157 -0.77 6.26 -9.70
CA HIS A 157 -0.86 6.26 -11.17
C HIS A 157 -0.72 4.87 -11.83
N GLY A 158 -1.45 3.87 -11.32
CA GLY A 158 -1.56 2.54 -11.91
C GLY A 158 -2.98 2.28 -12.39
N GLY A 159 -3.28 2.53 -13.67
CA GLY A 159 -4.65 2.40 -14.21
C GLY A 159 -5.29 1.04 -13.93
N THR A 160 -4.52 -0.05 -14.08
CA THR A 160 -4.99 -1.41 -13.78
C THR A 160 -5.25 -1.60 -12.28
N SER A 161 -4.36 -1.12 -11.42
CA SER A 161 -4.53 -1.20 -9.96
C SER A 161 -5.78 -0.43 -9.51
N LEU A 162 -6.01 0.75 -10.07
CA LEU A 162 -7.19 1.56 -9.78
C LEU A 162 -8.47 0.85 -10.21
N LEU A 163 -8.51 0.33 -11.45
CA LEU A 163 -9.66 -0.43 -11.95
C LEU A 163 -9.94 -1.67 -11.07
N SER A 164 -8.92 -2.43 -10.70
CA SER A 164 -9.10 -3.60 -9.83
C SER A 164 -9.62 -3.22 -8.45
N CYS A 165 -9.15 -2.12 -7.86
CA CYS A 165 -9.68 -1.61 -6.60
C CYS A 165 -11.16 -1.19 -6.73
N LEU A 166 -11.53 -0.49 -7.81
CA LEU A 166 -12.91 -0.09 -8.06
C LEU A 166 -13.84 -1.29 -8.26
N VAL A 167 -13.38 -2.33 -8.97
CA VAL A 167 -14.12 -3.60 -9.08
C VAL A 167 -14.29 -4.26 -7.71
N GLY A 168 -13.24 -4.28 -6.89
CA GLY A 168 -13.30 -4.79 -5.51
C GLY A 168 -14.34 -4.06 -4.66
N ILE A 169 -14.36 -2.72 -4.72
CA ILE A 169 -15.40 -1.92 -4.05
C ILE A 169 -16.79 -2.22 -4.59
N GLY A 170 -16.93 -2.36 -5.91
CA GLY A 170 -18.20 -2.75 -6.54
C GLY A 170 -18.75 -4.08 -6.01
N LEU A 171 -17.88 -5.06 -5.79
CA LEU A 171 -18.24 -6.35 -5.17
C LEU A 171 -18.69 -6.18 -3.72
N LEU A 172 -17.95 -5.40 -2.91
CA LEU A 172 -18.34 -5.10 -1.52
C LEU A 172 -19.71 -4.44 -1.45
N LEU A 173 -19.96 -3.45 -2.31
CA LEU A 173 -21.24 -2.76 -2.38
C LEU A 173 -22.38 -3.69 -2.84
N ASN A 174 -22.12 -4.60 -3.78
CA ASN A 174 -23.12 -5.58 -4.22
C ASN A 174 -23.53 -6.52 -3.06
N ILE A 175 -22.56 -7.02 -2.31
CA ILE A 175 -22.80 -7.93 -1.18
C ILE A 175 -23.51 -7.17 -0.04
N SER A 176 -23.07 -5.95 0.27
CA SER A 176 -23.66 -5.12 1.32
C SER A 176 -25.13 -4.75 1.07
N ARG A 177 -25.58 -4.74 -0.19
CA ARG A 177 -26.98 -4.44 -0.55
C ARG A 177 -27.92 -5.64 -0.43
N ARG A 178 -27.39 -6.85 -0.28
CA ARG A 178 -28.23 -8.06 -0.20
C ARG A 178 -28.83 -8.17 1.21
N PRO A 179 -30.14 -8.43 1.34
CA PRO A 179 -30.75 -8.62 2.64
C PRO A 179 -30.22 -9.90 3.31
N VAL A 180 -29.94 -9.82 4.60
CA VAL A 180 -29.61 -10.99 5.43
C VAL A 180 -30.85 -11.87 5.48
N LYS A 181 -30.75 -13.13 5.02
CA LYS A 181 -31.86 -14.09 5.17
C LYS A 181 -32.01 -14.40 6.66
N SER A 182 -33.07 -13.86 7.27
CA SER A 182 -33.53 -14.19 8.63
C SER A 182 -34.20 -15.56 8.67
#